data_AF-A0A2D7NCB0-F1
#
_entry.id   AF-A0A2D7NCB0-F1
#
_cell.length_a   1.000
_cell.length_b   1.000
_cell.length_c   1.000
_cell.angle_alpha   90.00
_cell.angle_beta   90.00
_cell.angle_gamma   90.00
#
_symmetry.space_group_name_H-M   'P 1'
#
loop_
_entity.id
_entity.type
_entity.pdbx_description
1 polymer ?
#
loop_
_entity_poly.entity_id
_entity_poly.type
_entity_poly.pdbx_seq_one_letter_code
_entity_poly.pdbx_strand_id
1 'polypeptide(L)'
;MIVTLPFSELNKINDDIYKSVVVVGKRAKQVINDRQIERVNIVDEEEDYESLDTVHEVEIQEYIEKDKVIVTSLNEYLNDDLKYSFEQLQDK
;
A
#
# COMPACT_ATOMS: atom_id res chain seq x y z
N MET A 1 -3.99 4.20 12.48
CA MET A 1 -3.35 4.51 13.79
C MET A 1 -2.00 3.79 13.91
N ILE A 2 -0.92 4.49 14.25
CA ILE A 2 0.43 3.90 14.36
C ILE A 2 0.58 3.27 15.75
N VAL A 3 0.75 1.95 15.81
CA VAL A 3 0.98 1.20 17.04
C VAL A 3 2.39 0.64 17.04
N THR A 4 3.06 0.66 18.18
CA THR A 4 4.37 0.01 18.35
C THR A 4 4.18 -1.50 18.39
N LEU A 5 4.82 -2.21 17.45
CA LEU A 5 4.79 -3.66 17.41
C LEU A 5 6.07 -4.23 18.06
N PRO A 6 5.96 -5.08 19.11
CA PRO A 6 7.11 -5.78 19.65
C PRO A 6 7.55 -6.90 18.71
N PHE A 7 8.85 -7.13 18.60
CA PHE A 7 9.42 -8.16 17.72
C PHE A 7 8.91 -9.58 18.02
N SER A 8 8.48 -9.84 19.25
CA SER A 8 7.87 -11.11 19.64
C SER A 8 6.61 -11.46 18.84
N GLU A 9 5.85 -10.46 18.37
CA GLU A 9 4.67 -10.69 17.53
C GLU A 9 5.05 -11.12 16.11
N LEU A 10 6.11 -10.53 15.54
CA LEU A 10 6.61 -10.92 14.22
C LEU A 10 7.15 -12.35 14.22
N ASN A 11 7.84 -12.73 15.29
CA ASN A 11 8.39 -14.08 15.46
C ASN A 11 7.31 -15.17 15.52
N LYS A 12 6.04 -14.83 15.81
CA LYS A 12 4.94 -15.82 15.78
C LYS A 12 4.58 -16.25 14.35
N ILE A 13 4.90 -15.41 13.36
CA ILE A 13 4.54 -15.63 11.95
C ILE A 13 5.72 -16.24 11.19
N ASN A 14 6.95 -15.79 11.49
CA ASN A 14 8.15 -16.29 10.85
C ASN A 14 9.34 -16.23 11.81
N ASP A 15 10.15 -17.29 11.83
CA ASP A 15 11.39 -17.35 12.62
C ASP A 15 12.47 -16.37 12.10
N ASP A 16 12.35 -15.89 10.86
CA ASP A 16 13.26 -14.95 10.23
C ASP A 16 12.58 -13.58 10.02
N ILE A 17 12.87 -12.65 10.92
CA ILE A 17 12.37 -11.27 10.87
C ILE A 17 12.74 -10.54 9.59
N TYR A 18 13.87 -10.88 8.94
CA TYR A 18 14.30 -10.22 7.71
C TYR A 18 13.40 -10.62 6.54
N LYS A 19 12.90 -11.86 6.52
CA LYS A 19 11.88 -12.28 5.56
C LYS A 19 10.59 -11.49 5.74
N SER A 20 10.14 -11.28 6.99
CA SER A 20 8.96 -10.44 7.26
C SER A 20 9.15 -9.02 6.72
N VAL A 21 10.32 -8.42 6.94
CA VAL A 21 10.64 -7.08 6.41
C VAL A 21 10.58 -7.04 4.88
N VAL A 22 11.12 -8.05 4.18
CA VAL A 22 11.08 -8.13 2.72
C VAL A 22 9.64 -8.26 2.21
N VAL A 23 8.82 -9.10 2.82
CA VAL A 23 7.42 -9.30 2.45
C VAL A 23 6.64 -8.00 2.62
N VAL A 24 6.70 -7.38 3.80
CA VAL A 24 6.00 -6.13 4.11
C VAL A 24 6.48 -5.01 3.19
N GLY A 25 7.78 -4.91 2.93
CA GLY A 25 8.35 -3.90 2.03
C GLY A 25 7.88 -4.06 0.58
N LYS A 26 7.81 -5.30 0.08
CA LYS A 26 7.24 -5.59 -1.26
C LYS A 26 5.75 -5.28 -1.32
N ARG A 27 4.98 -5.66 -0.29
CA ARG A 27 3.55 -5.36 -0.22
C ARG A 27 3.29 -3.86 -0.17
N ALA A 28 4.09 -3.10 0.58
CA ALA A 28 3.99 -1.65 0.61
C ALA A 28 4.18 -1.02 -0.77
N LYS A 29 5.11 -1.54 -1.60
CA LYS A 29 5.27 -1.07 -2.98
C LYS A 29 4.02 -1.33 -3.83
N GLN A 30 3.35 -2.48 -3.67
CA GLN A 30 2.10 -2.76 -4.36
C GLN A 30 1.02 -1.75 -3.97
N VAL A 31 0.83 -1.52 -2.67
CA VAL A 31 -0.16 -0.55 -2.16
C VAL A 31 0.13 0.88 -2.65
N ILE A 32 1.41 1.27 -2.77
CA ILE A 32 1.79 2.56 -3.38
C ILE A 32 1.36 2.62 -4.85
N ASN A 33 1.65 1.57 -5.61
CA ASN A 33 1.33 1.52 -7.04
C ASN A 33 -0.19 1.58 -7.26
N ASP A 34 -0.97 0.83 -6.47
CA ASP A 34 -2.43 0.85 -6.54
C ASP A 34 -2.97 2.27 -6.27
N ARG A 35 -2.44 2.95 -5.23
CA ARG A 35 -2.79 4.34 -4.92
C ARG A 35 -2.38 5.33 -6.02
N GLN A 36 -1.33 5.05 -6.79
CA GLN A 36 -0.93 5.90 -7.92
C GLN A 36 -1.87 5.72 -9.10
N ILE A 37 -2.26 4.47 -9.41
CA ILE A 37 -3.24 4.18 -10.47
C ILE A 37 -4.59 4.82 -10.14
N GLU A 38 -5.07 4.70 -8.90
CA GLU A 38 -6.28 5.38 -8.43
C GLU A 38 -6.23 6.90 -8.71
N ARG A 39 -5.09 7.55 -8.42
CA ARG A 39 -4.93 8.99 -8.66
C ARG A 39 -4.93 9.35 -10.13
N VAL A 40 -4.27 8.57 -10.98
CA VAL A 40 -4.24 8.82 -12.42
C VAL A 40 -5.64 8.70 -13.01
N ASN A 41 -6.39 7.66 -12.64
CA ASN A 41 -7.76 7.50 -13.12
C ASN A 41 -8.69 8.67 -12.74
N ILE A 42 -8.53 9.21 -11.53
CA ILE A 42 -9.31 10.39 -11.10
C ILE A 42 -8.98 11.60 -11.98
N VAL A 43 -7.70 11.82 -12.30
CA VAL A 43 -7.28 12.93 -13.17
C VAL A 43 -7.76 12.74 -14.61
N ASP A 44 -7.67 11.53 -15.16
CA ASP A 44 -8.16 11.23 -16.51
C ASP A 44 -9.69 11.41 -16.60
N GLU A 45 -10.44 11.03 -15.55
CA GLU A 45 -11.88 11.30 -15.47
C GLU A 45 -12.17 12.81 -15.44
N GLU A 46 -11.43 13.61 -14.67
CA GLU A 46 -11.57 15.06 -14.62
C GLU A 46 -11.26 15.74 -15.98
N GLU A 47 -10.23 15.30 -16.71
CA GLU A 47 -9.85 15.86 -18.03
C GLU A 47 -10.90 15.58 -19.13
N ASP A 48 -11.65 14.46 -19.07
CA ASP A 48 -12.68 14.14 -20.08
C ASP A 48 -13.94 15.03 -19.96
N TYR A 49 -14.10 15.77 -18.84
CA TYR A 49 -15.18 16.75 -18.64
C TYR A 49 -14.83 18.17 -19.13
N GLU A 50 -13.62 18.41 -19.66
CA GLU A 50 -13.08 19.73 -19.99
C GLU A 50 -13.61 20.33 -21.32
N SER A 51 -14.91 20.19 -21.59
CA SER A 51 -15.57 20.87 -22.73
C SER A 51 -16.01 22.31 -22.38
N LEU A 52 -15.09 23.26 -22.57
CA LEU A 52 -15.23 24.68 -23.01
C LEU A 52 -16.39 25.60 -22.54
N ASP A 53 -16.82 25.65 -21.26
CA ASP A 53 -17.31 26.94 -20.67
C ASP A 53 -17.51 26.98 -19.13
N THR A 54 -17.10 25.97 -18.37
CA THR A 54 -17.34 25.95 -16.91
C THR A 54 -16.18 26.60 -16.15
N VAL A 55 -16.44 27.72 -15.47
CA VAL A 55 -15.57 28.21 -14.40
C VAL A 55 -15.51 27.11 -13.34
N HIS A 56 -14.40 26.37 -13.29
CA HIS A 56 -14.21 25.34 -12.29
C HIS A 56 -14.00 26.05 -10.95
N GLU A 57 -15.05 26.07 -10.13
CA GLU A 57 -14.90 26.28 -8.70
C GLU A 57 -13.95 25.18 -8.23
N VAL A 58 -12.74 25.56 -7.77
CA VAL A 58 -11.74 24.59 -7.32
C VAL A 58 -12.38 23.79 -6.20
N GLU A 59 -12.86 22.58 -6.50
CA GLU A 59 -13.40 21.68 -5.50
C GLU A 59 -12.27 21.48 -4.49
N ILE A 60 -12.51 21.93 -3.26
CA ILE A 60 -11.56 21.74 -2.18
C ILE A 60 -11.55 20.23 -1.96
N GLN A 61 -10.57 19.53 -2.57
CA GLN A 61 -10.44 18.08 -2.43
C GLN A 61 -10.48 17.74 -0.95
N GLU A 62 -11.55 17.05 -0.53
CA GLU A 62 -11.76 16.69 0.86
C GLU A 62 -10.54 15.88 1.32
N TYR A 63 -9.91 16.30 2.42
CA TYR A 63 -8.73 15.60 2.92
C TYR A 63 -9.13 14.19 3.38
N ILE A 64 -8.73 13.18 2.63
CA ILE A 64 -8.93 11.77 3.00
C ILE A 64 -7.71 11.31 3.80
N GLU A 65 -7.90 11.10 5.11
CA GLU A 65 -6.88 10.50 5.96
C GLU A 65 -6.64 9.04 5.55
N LYS A 66 -5.47 8.76 4.97
CA LYS A 66 -5.02 7.39 4.66
C LYS A 66 -3.88 7.00 5.59
N ASP A 67 -3.97 5.80 6.17
CA ASP A 67 -2.87 5.21 6.93
C ASP A 67 -1.60 5.10 6.08
N LYS A 68 -0.44 5.18 6.75
CA LYS A 68 0.86 4.97 6.12
C LYS A 68 0.88 3.59 5.48
N VAL A 69 1.39 3.53 4.26
CA VAL A 69 1.45 2.30 3.44
C VAL A 69 2.08 1.13 4.21
N ILE A 70 3.17 1.38 4.93
CA ILE A 70 3.85 0.37 5.75
C ILE A 70 2.94 -0.18 6.86
N VAL A 71 2.08 0.66 7.46
CA VAL A 71 1.13 0.23 8.50
C VAL A 71 0.07 -0.68 7.90
N THR A 72 -0.50 -0.29 6.75
CA THR A 72 -1.48 -1.12 6.03
C THR A 72 -0.88 -2.49 5.68
N SER A 73 0.31 -2.50 5.06
CA SER A 73 0.97 -3.75 4.65
C SER A 73 1.42 -4.62 5.83
N LEU A 74 1.84 -4.01 6.94
CA LEU A 74 2.18 -4.73 8.15
C LEU A 74 0.95 -5.40 8.77
N ASN A 75 -0.20 -4.70 8.81
CA ASN A 75 -1.44 -5.27 9.34
C ASN A 75 -1.92 -6.45 8.49
N GLU A 76 -1.93 -6.31 7.16
CA GLU A 76 -2.25 -7.41 6.24
C GLU A 76 -1.32 -8.62 6.46
N TYR A 77 -0.03 -8.38 6.70
CA TYR A 77 0.94 -9.44 7.02
C TYR A 77 0.64 -10.11 8.37
N LEU A 78 0.34 -9.32 9.41
CA LEU A 78 0.05 -9.83 10.75
C LEU A 78 -1.25 -10.64 10.81
N ASN A 79 -2.22 -10.30 9.97
CA ASN A 79 -3.52 -10.96 9.90
C ASN A 79 -3.54 -12.21 9.00
N ASP A 80 -2.41 -12.58 8.38
CA ASP A 80 -2.31 -13.65 7.38
C ASP A 80 -3.18 -13.41 6.12
N ASP A 81 -3.43 -12.14 5.78
CA ASP A 81 -4.18 -11.74 4.59
C ASP A 81 -3.34 -11.84 3.30
N LEU A 82 -2.05 -12.16 3.43
CA LEU A 82 -1.07 -12.16 2.35
C LEU A 82 -0.51 -13.55 2.09
N LYS A 83 -0.59 -14.00 0.84
CA LYS A 83 0.15 -15.17 0.36
C LYS A 83 1.45 -14.72 -0.30
N TYR A 84 2.56 -15.31 0.12
CA TYR A 84 3.89 -15.05 -0.45
C TYR A 84 4.70 -16.33 -0.52
N SER A 85 5.63 -16.38 -1.47
CA SER A 85 6.61 -17.46 -1.61
C SER A 85 8.00 -16.89 -1.85
N PHE A 86 9.00 -17.61 -1.38
CA PHE A 86 10.39 -17.38 -1.75
C PHE A 86 10.73 -18.49 -2.74
N GLU A 87 10.94 -18.14 -4.02
CA GLU A 87 11.51 -19.10 -4.96
C GLU A 87 12.88 -19.51 -4.42
N GLN A 88 13.08 -20.82 -4.24
CA GLN A 88 14.41 -21.35 -3.99
C GLN A 88 15.19 -21.14 -5.28
N LEU A 89 16.11 -20.17 -5.28
CA LEU A 89 17.17 -20.13 -6.26
C LEU A 89 17.88 -21.48 -6.15
N GLN A 90 17.61 -22.38 -7.09
CA GLN A 90 18.42 -23.58 -7.25
C GLN A 90 19.81 -23.08 -7.63
N ASP A 91 20.74 -23.14 -6.68
CA ASP A 91 22.16 -22.94 -6.95
C ASP A 91 22.56 -23.91 -8.07
N LYS A 92 22.94 -23.32 -9.21
CA LYS A 92 23.45 -24.03 -10.40
C LYS A 92 24.92 -24.36 -10.23
#